data_AF-A0A9E6XVC1-F1
#
_entry.id   AF-A0A9E6XVC1-F1
#
_cell.length_a   1.000
_cell.length_b   1.000
_cell.length_c   1.000
_cell.angle_alpha   90.00
_cell.angle_beta   90.00
_cell.angle_gamma   90.00
#
_symmetry.space_group_name_H-M   'P 1'
#
loop_
_entity.id
_entity.type
_entity.pdbx_description
1 polymer ?
#
loop_
_entity_poly.entity_id
_entity_poly.type
_entity_poly.pdbx_seq_one_letter_code
_entity_poly.pdbx_strand_id
1 'polypeptide(L)'
;MRARRVKGLKRGERMDGAVERIVEVRLDELLGFMPKAADPAQVAALHDMRIAAKRLRYVLELTSFSFGPYAERAAKRAKDLQDLIGEIHDCDVTLPRIEAMREELMAADAAELVRRAGEDDDLDPSLAGGAPHAEAWRGLETVIVHLAARRDLLHQRFLELWRKLEREGFAARLRYAITERAQPADSIAAEDG
;
A
#
# COMPACT_ATOMS: atom_id res chain seq x y z
N MET A 1 -11.03 -2.37 3.59
CA MET A 1 -12.07 -1.31 3.54
C MET A 1 -13.00 -1.36 2.31
N ARG A 2 -14.30 -1.00 2.47
CA ARG A 2 -15.27 -0.80 1.36
C ARG A 2 -15.10 0.59 0.72
N ALA A 3 -15.27 0.70 -0.59
CA ALA A 3 -15.20 1.99 -1.30
C ALA A 3 -16.31 2.95 -0.81
N ARG A 4 -16.01 4.25 -0.71
CA ARG A 4 -17.03 5.26 -0.43
C ARG A 4 -18.01 5.31 -1.60
N ARG A 5 -19.29 5.49 -1.25
CA ARG A 5 -20.38 5.59 -2.22
C ARG A 5 -20.26 6.92 -2.97
N VAL A 6 -20.23 6.85 -4.30
CA VAL A 6 -20.34 8.03 -5.16
C VAL A 6 -21.81 8.44 -5.20
N LYS A 7 -22.14 9.63 -4.66
CA LYS A 7 -23.50 10.16 -4.64
C LYS A 7 -23.80 10.92 -5.94
N GLY A 8 -25.09 11.02 -6.29
CA GLY A 8 -25.57 11.87 -7.39
C GLY A 8 -25.38 11.31 -8.80
N LEU A 9 -24.99 10.05 -8.98
CA LEU A 9 -24.95 9.41 -10.30
C LEU A 9 -26.37 9.21 -10.82
N LYS A 10 -26.66 9.76 -12.01
CA LYS A 10 -27.97 9.71 -12.67
C LYS A 10 -27.88 8.80 -13.90
N ARG A 11 -28.90 7.97 -14.12
CA ARG A 11 -28.99 7.16 -15.34
C ARG A 11 -29.27 8.07 -16.53
N GLY A 12 -28.46 7.98 -17.58
CA GLY A 12 -28.61 8.78 -18.82
C GLY A 12 -27.94 10.17 -18.78
N GLU A 13 -27.16 10.48 -17.74
CA GLU A 13 -26.31 11.68 -17.78
C GLU A 13 -25.08 11.48 -18.67
N ARG A 14 -24.42 12.58 -19.04
CA ARG A 14 -23.15 12.52 -19.78
C ARG A 14 -22.08 11.83 -18.93
N MET A 15 -21.29 11.01 -19.59
CA MET A 15 -20.28 10.17 -18.95
C MET A 15 -19.18 11.00 -18.28
N ASP A 16 -18.80 12.14 -18.85
CA ASP A 16 -17.79 13.06 -18.32
C ASP A 16 -18.10 13.52 -16.88
N GLY A 17 -19.30 14.06 -16.64
CA GLY A 17 -19.72 14.54 -15.31
C GLY A 17 -19.92 13.41 -14.29
N ALA A 18 -20.24 12.20 -14.74
CA ALA A 18 -20.27 11.01 -13.89
C ALA A 18 -18.85 10.58 -13.49
N VAL A 19 -17.92 10.57 -14.44
CA VAL A 19 -16.53 10.17 -14.21
C VAL A 19 -15.80 11.18 -13.34
N GLU A 20 -15.98 12.49 -13.55
CA GLU A 20 -15.40 13.54 -12.72
C GLU A 20 -15.69 13.29 -11.23
N ARG A 21 -16.97 13.04 -10.89
CA ARG A 21 -17.39 12.74 -9.51
C ARG A 21 -16.82 11.43 -8.99
N ILE A 22 -16.64 10.42 -9.83
CA ILE A 22 -16.00 9.17 -9.42
C ILE A 22 -14.52 9.44 -9.10
N VAL A 23 -13.78 10.12 -9.98
CA VAL A 23 -12.37 10.46 -9.77
C VAL A 23 -12.19 11.29 -8.50
N GLU A 24 -13.04 12.29 -8.29
CA GLU A 24 -12.98 13.15 -7.11
C GLU A 24 -13.16 12.36 -5.81
N VAL A 25 -14.18 11.49 -5.76
CA VAL A 25 -14.40 10.62 -4.60
C VAL A 25 -13.21 9.67 -4.36
N ARG A 26 -12.59 9.14 -5.41
CA ARG A 26 -11.41 8.27 -5.28
C ARG A 26 -10.15 9.01 -4.88
N LEU A 27 -9.98 10.25 -5.35
CA LEU A 27 -8.89 11.12 -4.93
C LEU A 27 -9.06 11.46 -3.44
N ASP A 28 -10.25 11.87 -3.01
CA ASP A 28 -10.53 12.18 -1.60
C ASP A 28 -10.41 10.94 -0.70
N GLU A 29 -10.74 9.74 -1.21
CA GLU A 29 -10.43 8.47 -0.57
C GLU A 29 -8.95 8.33 -0.25
N LEU A 30 -8.12 8.47 -1.29
CA LEU A 30 -6.67 8.34 -1.17
C LEU A 30 -6.09 9.37 -0.19
N LEU A 31 -6.43 10.64 -0.38
CA LEU A 31 -5.94 11.75 0.46
C LEU A 31 -6.39 11.58 1.92
N GLY A 32 -7.61 11.10 2.15
CA GLY A 32 -8.16 10.95 3.50
C GLY A 32 -7.45 9.89 4.37
N PHE A 33 -6.70 8.97 3.77
CA PHE A 33 -5.92 8.00 4.53
C PHE A 33 -4.57 8.54 5.01
N MET A 34 -4.04 9.57 4.34
CA MET A 34 -2.68 10.02 4.59
C MET A 34 -2.38 10.41 6.04
N PRO A 35 -3.27 11.13 6.76
CA PRO A 35 -3.00 11.50 8.14
C PRO A 35 -2.70 10.31 9.06
N LYS A 36 -3.32 9.14 8.80
CA LYS A 36 -3.03 7.91 9.53
C LYS A 36 -1.88 7.13 8.90
N ALA A 37 -1.80 7.05 7.58
CA ALA A 37 -0.74 6.32 6.89
C ALA A 37 0.66 6.92 7.11
N ALA A 38 0.73 8.20 7.51
CA ALA A 38 1.96 8.86 7.94
C ALA A 38 2.61 8.20 9.16
N ASP A 39 1.81 7.56 10.02
CA ASP A 39 2.31 6.80 11.15
C ASP A 39 2.62 5.36 10.71
N PRO A 40 3.88 4.91 10.80
CA PRO A 40 4.23 3.54 10.45
C PRO A 40 3.45 2.50 11.27
N ALA A 41 3.02 2.78 12.51
CA ALA A 41 2.25 1.81 13.29
C ALA A 41 0.85 1.51 12.69
N GLN A 42 0.36 2.37 11.79
CA GLN A 42 -1.00 2.27 11.23
C GLN A 42 -1.05 1.36 9.99
N VAL A 43 -0.67 0.09 10.16
CA VAL A 43 -0.64 -0.95 9.11
C VAL A 43 -1.95 -1.03 8.33
N ALA A 44 -3.09 -1.01 9.03
CA ALA A 44 -4.40 -1.05 8.38
C ALA A 44 -4.68 0.18 7.51
N ALA A 45 -4.22 1.37 7.92
CA ALA A 45 -4.39 2.59 7.15
C ALA A 45 -3.51 2.59 5.88
N LEU A 46 -2.28 2.10 5.97
CA LEU A 46 -1.40 1.90 4.82
C LEU A 46 -2.04 0.91 3.81
N HIS A 47 -2.52 -0.23 4.29
CA HIS A 47 -3.20 -1.21 3.44
C HIS A 47 -4.45 -0.63 2.76
N ASP A 48 -5.30 0.09 3.50
CA ASP A 48 -6.49 0.72 2.94
C ASP A 48 -6.14 1.86 1.95
N MET A 49 -5.08 2.62 2.22
CA MET A 49 -4.54 3.64 1.31
C MET A 49 -4.04 3.01 0.00
N ARG A 50 -3.35 1.86 0.06
CA ARG A 50 -2.96 1.09 -1.13
C ARG A 50 -4.18 0.70 -1.97
N ILE A 51 -5.25 0.24 -1.33
CA ILE A 51 -6.49 -0.09 -2.03
C ILE A 51 -7.10 1.16 -2.67
N ALA A 52 -7.10 2.30 -1.98
CA ALA A 52 -7.58 3.57 -2.53
C ALA A 52 -6.76 4.03 -3.74
N ALA A 53 -5.43 3.94 -3.67
CA ALA A 53 -4.52 4.27 -4.77
C ALA A 53 -4.79 3.37 -5.99
N LYS A 54 -4.98 2.06 -5.78
CA LYS A 54 -5.35 1.10 -6.82
C LYS A 54 -6.68 1.45 -7.49
N ARG A 55 -7.69 1.81 -6.70
CA ARG A 55 -9.00 2.22 -7.24
C ARG A 55 -8.90 3.50 -8.05
N LEU A 56 -8.18 4.51 -7.56
CA LEU A 56 -7.95 5.75 -8.28
C LEU A 56 -7.25 5.48 -9.62
N ARG A 57 -6.16 4.67 -9.60
CA ARG A 57 -5.45 4.26 -10.81
C ARG A 57 -6.38 3.63 -11.83
N TYR A 58 -7.18 2.64 -11.42
CA TYR A 58 -8.08 1.93 -12.35
C TYR A 58 -9.12 2.84 -12.97
N VAL A 59 -9.70 3.77 -12.21
CA VAL A 59 -10.63 4.75 -12.79
C VAL A 59 -9.89 5.61 -13.81
N LEU A 60 -8.71 6.14 -13.48
CA LEU A 60 -7.93 6.98 -14.39
C LEU A 60 -7.47 6.25 -15.66
N GLU A 61 -7.10 4.97 -15.56
CA GLU A 61 -6.76 4.12 -16.70
C GLU A 61 -7.97 3.86 -17.59
N LEU A 62 -9.13 3.58 -17.00
CA LEU A 62 -10.38 3.34 -17.72
C LEU A 62 -10.88 4.60 -18.44
N THR A 63 -10.61 5.78 -17.88
CA THR A 63 -11.17 7.05 -18.37
C THR A 63 -10.11 7.97 -18.95
N SER A 64 -8.93 7.43 -19.28
CA SER A 64 -7.81 8.17 -19.87
C SER A 64 -8.21 8.86 -21.17
N PHE A 65 -9.06 8.22 -21.98
CA PHE A 65 -9.58 8.79 -23.23
C PHE A 65 -10.40 10.08 -23.03
N SER A 66 -11.00 10.28 -21.84
CA SER A 66 -11.80 11.48 -21.54
C SER A 66 -10.94 12.64 -21.03
N PHE A 67 -9.87 12.35 -20.28
CA PHE A 67 -9.04 13.37 -19.61
C PHE A 67 -7.65 13.53 -20.22
N GLY A 68 -7.33 12.73 -21.24
CA GLY A 68 -6.11 12.80 -22.02
C GLY A 68 -4.83 12.50 -21.24
N PRO A 69 -3.67 12.99 -21.72
CA PRO A 69 -2.36 12.63 -21.20
C PRO A 69 -2.14 12.97 -19.71
N TYR A 70 -2.93 13.88 -19.16
CA TYR A 70 -2.84 14.21 -17.74
C TYR A 70 -3.33 13.05 -16.86
N ALA A 71 -4.46 12.43 -17.19
CA ALA A 71 -4.97 11.28 -16.42
C ALA A 71 -4.02 10.08 -16.49
N GLU A 72 -3.35 9.86 -17.62
CA GLU A 72 -2.31 8.83 -17.75
C GLU A 72 -1.13 9.08 -16.79
N ARG A 73 -0.66 10.34 -16.71
CA ARG A 73 0.38 10.72 -15.73
C ARG A 73 -0.11 10.54 -14.29
N ALA A 74 -1.35 10.90 -14.00
CA ALA A 74 -1.94 10.72 -12.68
C ALA A 74 -2.10 9.24 -12.32
N ALA A 75 -2.50 8.39 -13.27
CA ALA A 75 -2.57 6.95 -13.11
C ALA A 75 -1.18 6.37 -12.80
N LYS A 76 -0.13 6.84 -13.49
CA LYS A 76 1.25 6.47 -13.20
C LYS A 76 1.66 6.86 -11.77
N ARG A 77 1.35 8.07 -11.31
CA ARG A 77 1.61 8.49 -9.92
C ARG A 77 0.87 7.61 -8.90
N ALA A 78 -0.39 7.29 -9.17
CA ALA A 78 -1.17 6.40 -8.31
C ALA A 78 -0.61 4.97 -8.31
N LYS A 79 -0.05 4.50 -9.43
CA LYS A 79 0.69 3.24 -9.52
C LYS A 79 1.96 3.27 -8.67
N ASP A 80 2.81 4.29 -8.82
CA ASP A 80 4.05 4.43 -8.05
C ASP A 80 3.77 4.34 -6.53
N LEU A 81 2.69 5.01 -6.11
CA LEU A 81 2.22 4.98 -4.73
C LEU A 81 1.69 3.60 -4.29
N GLN A 82 0.82 2.99 -5.10
CA GLN A 82 0.27 1.67 -4.83
C GLN A 82 1.38 0.61 -4.72
N ASP A 83 2.36 0.64 -5.62
CA ASP A 83 3.43 -0.35 -5.69
C ASP A 83 4.32 -0.21 -4.45
N LEU A 84 4.72 1.00 -4.09
CA LEU A 84 5.54 1.25 -2.90
C LEU A 84 4.83 0.84 -1.59
N ILE A 85 3.55 1.19 -1.42
CA ILE A 85 2.79 0.74 -0.25
C ILE A 85 2.54 -0.77 -0.30
N GLY A 86 2.52 -1.37 -1.50
CA GLY A 86 2.49 -2.82 -1.68
C GLY A 86 3.69 -3.51 -1.05
N GLU A 87 4.88 -3.01 -1.31
CA GLU A 87 6.12 -3.56 -0.72
C GLU A 87 6.15 -3.44 0.81
N ILE A 88 5.60 -2.34 1.36
CA ILE A 88 5.43 -2.18 2.82
C ILE A 88 4.48 -3.25 3.35
N HIS A 89 3.33 -3.44 2.69
CA HIS A 89 2.33 -4.42 3.10
C HIS A 89 2.88 -5.86 3.04
N ASP A 90 3.72 -6.17 2.06
CA ASP A 90 4.35 -7.49 1.95
C ASP A 90 5.27 -7.75 3.15
N CYS A 91 6.01 -6.73 3.61
CA CYS A 91 6.75 -6.83 4.88
C CYS A 91 5.81 -6.99 6.08
N ASP A 92 4.74 -6.19 6.19
CA ASP A 92 3.79 -6.25 7.31
C ASP A 92 3.08 -7.62 7.41
N VAL A 93 2.92 -8.34 6.30
CA VAL A 93 2.33 -9.70 6.27
C VAL A 93 3.39 -10.79 6.49
N THR A 94 4.61 -10.59 5.99
CA THR A 94 5.67 -11.61 6.03
C THR A 94 6.35 -11.66 7.40
N LEU A 95 6.66 -10.51 7.99
CA LEU A 95 7.41 -10.43 9.25
C LEU A 95 6.78 -11.25 10.38
N PRO A 96 5.47 -11.11 10.70
CA PRO A 96 4.85 -11.91 11.76
C PRO A 96 4.86 -13.42 11.51
N ARG A 97 4.86 -13.85 10.24
CA ARG A 97 4.93 -15.27 9.88
C ARG A 97 6.32 -15.85 10.13
N ILE A 98 7.35 -15.07 9.84
CA ILE A 98 8.74 -15.48 10.11
C ILE A 98 9.02 -15.48 11.61
N GLU A 99 8.50 -14.49 12.35
CA GLU A 99 8.58 -14.46 13.82
C GLU A 99 7.91 -15.69 14.44
N ALA A 100 6.67 -16.02 14.04
CA ALA A 100 5.98 -17.22 14.51
C ALA A 100 6.76 -18.51 14.19
N MET A 101 7.30 -18.63 12.97
CA MET A 101 8.09 -19.79 12.59
C MET A 101 9.39 -19.91 13.40
N ARG A 102 10.05 -18.78 13.72
CA ARG A 102 11.22 -18.77 14.63
C ARG A 102 10.84 -19.27 16.01
N GLU A 103 9.72 -18.79 16.57
CA GLU A 103 9.24 -19.20 17.89
C GLU A 103 8.88 -20.69 17.94
N GLU A 104 8.20 -21.21 16.91
CA GLU A 104 7.87 -22.63 16.80
C GLU A 104 9.12 -23.51 16.78
N LEU A 105 10.14 -23.16 15.98
CA LEU A 105 11.39 -23.90 15.90
C LEU A 105 12.19 -23.85 17.22
N MET A 106 12.25 -22.68 17.86
CA MET A 106 12.92 -22.51 19.14
C MET A 106 12.22 -23.31 20.25
N ALA A 107 10.89 -23.34 20.25
CA ALA A 107 10.11 -24.13 21.20
C ALA A 107 10.30 -25.65 20.97
N ALA A 108 10.38 -26.08 19.71
CA ALA A 108 10.67 -27.48 19.37
C ALA A 108 12.06 -27.90 19.86
N ASP A 109 13.07 -27.05 19.67
CA ASP A 109 14.42 -27.28 20.22
C ASP A 109 14.40 -27.36 21.75
N ALA A 110 13.74 -26.44 22.43
CA ALA A 110 13.64 -26.46 23.89
C ALA A 110 12.99 -27.76 24.41
N ALA A 111 11.89 -28.19 23.78
CA ALA A 111 11.22 -29.45 24.13
C ALA A 111 12.13 -30.67 23.90
N GLU A 112 12.92 -30.67 22.83
CA GLU A 112 13.89 -31.72 22.54
C GLU A 112 15.02 -31.76 23.57
N LEU A 113 15.52 -30.61 24.03
CA LEU A 113 16.56 -30.59 25.07
C LEU A 113 16.04 -31.13 26.42
N VAL A 114 14.81 -30.77 26.80
CA VAL A 114 14.14 -31.36 27.98
C VAL A 114 14.02 -32.88 27.84
N ARG A 115 13.63 -33.37 26.66
CA ARG A 115 13.55 -34.81 26.40
C ARG A 115 14.92 -35.50 26.53
N ARG A 116 16.01 -34.83 26.16
CA ARG A 116 17.38 -35.37 26.26
C ARG A 116 17.93 -35.38 27.68
N ALA A 117 17.53 -34.42 28.52
CA ALA A 117 17.89 -34.41 29.94
C ALA A 117 17.36 -35.66 30.68
N GLY A 118 16.22 -36.21 30.23
CA GLY A 118 15.69 -37.45 30.78
C GLY A 118 15.29 -37.31 32.25
N GLU A 119 15.98 -38.04 33.13
CA GLU A 119 15.73 -38.06 34.58
C GLU A 119 16.68 -37.14 35.36
N ASP A 120 17.57 -36.41 34.67
CA ASP A 120 18.50 -35.49 35.34
C ASP A 120 17.73 -34.38 36.09
N ASP A 121 18.19 -34.06 37.30
CA ASP A 121 17.59 -33.04 38.16
C ASP A 121 17.77 -31.60 37.61
N ASP A 122 18.67 -31.42 36.62
CA ASP A 122 18.96 -30.14 35.96
C ASP A 122 19.37 -30.35 34.48
N LEU A 123 19.33 -29.29 33.68
CA LEU A 123 19.68 -29.32 32.27
C LEU A 123 21.18 -29.05 32.06
N ASP A 124 21.93 -30.08 31.61
CA ASP A 124 23.34 -29.89 31.22
C ASP A 124 23.46 -28.84 30.08
N PRO A 125 24.15 -27.71 30.29
CA PRO A 125 24.35 -26.69 29.26
C PRO A 125 24.98 -27.20 27.96
N SER A 126 25.71 -28.33 28.00
CA SER A 126 26.31 -28.95 26.83
C SER A 126 25.26 -29.40 25.79
N LEU A 127 24.04 -29.71 26.23
CA LEU A 127 22.93 -30.14 25.37
C LEU A 127 22.48 -29.04 24.39
N ALA A 128 22.69 -27.77 24.73
CA ALA A 128 22.30 -26.63 23.90
C ALA A 128 22.98 -26.64 22.51
N GLY A 129 24.19 -27.20 22.42
CA GLY A 129 24.91 -27.34 21.15
C GLY A 129 24.29 -28.36 20.19
N GLY A 130 23.46 -29.28 20.69
CA GLY A 130 22.84 -30.35 19.90
C GLY A 130 21.41 -30.07 19.44
N ALA A 131 20.91 -28.85 19.60
CA ALA A 131 19.54 -28.50 19.26
C ALA A 131 19.31 -28.60 17.73
N PRO A 132 18.36 -29.42 17.26
CA PRO A 132 18.23 -29.80 15.84
C PRO A 132 17.90 -28.64 14.89
N HIS A 133 17.28 -27.57 15.40
CA HIS A 133 16.84 -26.43 14.60
C HIS A 133 17.63 -25.13 14.88
N ALA A 134 18.72 -25.22 15.66
CA ALA A 134 19.52 -24.08 16.10
C ALA A 134 19.96 -23.16 14.95
N GLU A 135 20.46 -23.75 13.86
CA GLU A 135 20.89 -23.00 12.68
C GLU A 135 19.71 -22.31 12.00
N ALA A 136 18.56 -23.00 11.92
CA ALA A 136 17.38 -22.50 11.22
C ALA A 136 16.80 -21.27 11.93
N TRP A 137 16.46 -21.34 13.22
CA TRP A 137 15.83 -20.21 13.90
C TRP A 137 16.79 -19.02 14.10
N ARG A 138 18.11 -19.25 14.22
CA ARG A 138 19.12 -18.17 14.18
C ARG A 138 19.19 -17.52 12.81
N GLY A 139 19.13 -18.31 11.73
CA GLY A 139 19.05 -17.79 10.37
C GLY A 139 17.84 -16.88 10.16
N LEU A 140 16.69 -17.25 10.73
CA LEU A 140 15.47 -16.43 10.69
C LEU A 140 15.64 -15.08 11.38
N GLU A 141 16.49 -14.95 12.40
CA GLU A 141 16.77 -13.65 13.05
C GLU A 141 17.35 -12.63 12.05
N THR A 142 18.22 -13.09 11.15
CA THR A 142 18.78 -12.23 10.08
C THR A 142 17.67 -11.75 9.14
N VAL A 143 16.74 -12.63 8.79
CA VAL A 143 15.60 -12.31 7.92
C VAL A 143 14.64 -11.35 8.61
N ILE A 144 14.35 -11.56 9.90
CA ILE A 144 13.50 -10.66 10.72
C ILE A 144 14.08 -9.26 10.75
N VAL A 145 15.38 -9.12 11.08
CA VAL A 145 16.06 -7.81 11.10
C VAL A 145 16.03 -7.15 9.72
N HIS A 146 16.28 -7.92 8.65
CA HIS A 146 16.21 -7.40 7.30
C HIS A 146 14.80 -6.90 6.94
N LEU A 147 13.76 -7.70 7.21
CA LEU A 147 12.37 -7.34 6.90
C LEU A 147 11.92 -6.11 7.67
N ALA A 148 12.25 -6.01 8.96
CA ALA A 148 11.95 -4.84 9.78
C ALA A 148 12.64 -3.57 9.22
N ALA A 149 13.95 -3.65 8.95
CA ALA A 149 14.70 -2.53 8.40
C ALA A 149 14.22 -2.12 7.00
N ARG A 150 13.95 -3.10 6.13
CA ARG A 150 13.40 -2.88 4.77
C ARG A 150 12.06 -2.16 4.86
N ARG A 151 11.19 -2.61 5.74
CA ARG A 151 9.86 -2.04 5.94
C ARG A 151 9.94 -0.57 6.35
N ASP A 152 10.80 -0.23 7.31
CA ASP A 152 10.97 1.15 7.77
C ASP A 152 11.58 2.05 6.68
N LEU A 153 12.56 1.54 5.93
CA LEU A 153 13.11 2.23 4.78
C LEU A 153 12.04 2.52 3.72
N LEU A 154 11.19 1.54 3.41
CA LEU A 154 10.10 1.72 2.44
C LEU A 154 9.06 2.74 2.92
N HIS A 155 8.75 2.78 4.22
CA HIS A 155 7.87 3.79 4.80
C HIS A 155 8.47 5.20 4.67
N GLN A 156 9.77 5.37 4.94
CA GLN A 156 10.47 6.64 4.70
C GLN A 156 10.39 7.07 3.24
N ARG A 157 10.63 6.14 2.29
CA ARG A 157 10.49 6.39 0.85
C ARG A 157 9.07 6.76 0.46
N PHE A 158 8.07 6.16 1.08
CA PHE A 158 6.68 6.51 0.88
C PHE A 158 6.40 7.95 1.29
N LEU A 159 6.90 8.39 2.44
CA LEU A 159 6.77 9.79 2.87
C LEU A 159 7.49 10.77 1.92
N GLU A 160 8.67 10.41 1.42
CA GLU A 160 9.40 11.19 0.43
C GLU A 160 8.62 11.35 -0.88
N LEU A 161 8.09 10.24 -1.40
CA LEU A 161 7.26 10.22 -2.60
C LEU A 161 6.00 11.07 -2.39
N TRP A 162 5.34 10.92 -1.24
CA TRP A 162 4.14 11.70 -0.93
C TRP A 162 4.43 13.21 -0.92
N ARG A 163 5.47 13.64 -0.21
CA ARG A 163 5.89 15.06 -0.18
C ARG A 163 6.24 15.58 -1.58
N LYS A 164 6.82 14.73 -2.44
CA LYS A 164 7.08 15.09 -3.84
C LYS A 164 5.77 15.32 -4.60
N LEU A 165 4.78 14.44 -4.45
CA LEU A 165 3.46 14.61 -5.07
C LEU A 165 2.75 15.88 -4.58
N GLU A 166 2.87 16.21 -3.30
CA GLU A 166 2.33 17.46 -2.73
C GLU A 166 2.99 18.70 -3.34
N ARG A 167 4.32 18.73 -3.42
CA ARG A 167 5.06 19.83 -4.08
C ARG A 167 4.73 19.94 -5.57
N GLU A 168 4.50 18.80 -6.22
CA GLU A 168 4.03 18.75 -7.61
C GLU A 168 2.52 19.02 -7.73
N GLY A 169 1.81 19.41 -6.66
CA GLY A 169 0.40 19.79 -6.72
C GLY A 169 -0.49 18.69 -7.32
N PHE A 170 -0.16 17.42 -7.10
CA PHE A 170 -0.81 16.26 -7.72
C PHE A 170 -2.35 16.34 -7.66
N ALA A 171 -2.91 16.56 -6.47
CA ALA A 171 -4.36 16.64 -6.28
C ALA A 171 -4.98 17.84 -7.00
N ALA A 172 -4.39 19.02 -6.86
CA ALA A 172 -4.91 20.25 -7.48
C ALA A 172 -4.90 20.16 -9.01
N ARG A 173 -3.82 19.63 -9.59
CA ARG A 173 -3.68 19.45 -11.03
C ARG A 173 -4.62 18.36 -11.57
N LEU A 174 -4.87 17.30 -10.81
CA LEU A 174 -5.87 16.28 -11.19
C LEU A 174 -7.29 16.85 -11.18
N ARG A 175 -7.66 17.60 -10.14
CA ARG A 175 -8.94 18.31 -10.06
C ARG A 175 -9.14 19.28 -11.22
N TYR A 176 -8.10 20.04 -11.57
CA TYR A 176 -8.14 20.93 -12.72
C TYR A 176 -8.36 20.17 -14.03
N ALA A 177 -7.61 19.08 -14.26
CA ALA A 177 -7.70 18.30 -15.49
C ALA A 177 -9.07 17.63 -15.70
N ILE A 178 -9.72 17.17 -14.62
CA ILE A 178 -11.07 16.58 -14.72
C ILE A 178 -12.15 17.64 -14.92
N THR A 179 -11.94 18.87 -14.44
CA THR A 179 -12.90 19.98 -14.57
C THR A 179 -12.82 20.64 -15.95
N GLU A 180 -11.62 20.95 -16.45
CA GLU A 180 -11.47 21.65 -17.75
C GLU A 180 -11.96 20.82 -18.94
N ARG A 181 -11.77 19.51 -18.92
CA ARG A 181 -12.20 18.64 -20.03
C ARG A 181 -13.64 18.15 -19.92
N ALA A 182 -14.31 18.42 -18.80
CA ALA A 182 -15.76 18.30 -18.68
C ALA A 182 -16.50 19.51 -19.27
N GLN A 183 -15.80 20.63 -19.50
CA GLN A 183 -16.33 21.76 -20.27
C GLN A 183 -16.17 21.50 -21.77
N PRO A 184 -17.20 21.79 -22.59
CA PRO A 184 -17.23 21.36 -23.98
C PRO A 184 -16.16 22.07 -24.81
N ALA A 185 -15.64 21.36 -25.81
CA ALA A 185 -15.02 21.95 -27.00
C ALA A 185 -16.07 22.59 -27.93
N ASP A 186 -17.07 23.27 -27.37
CA ASP A 186 -18.10 24.01 -28.12
C ASP A 186 -17.78 25.50 -28.05
N SER A 187 -16.79 25.94 -28.82
CA SER A 187 -16.69 27.35 -29.23
C SER A 187 -15.91 27.60 -30.53
N ILE A 188 -15.61 26.58 -31.35
CA ILE A 188 -14.92 26.79 -32.62
C ILE A 188 -15.59 25.96 -33.71
N ALA A 189 -16.51 26.60 -34.43
CA ALA A 189 -16.99 26.34 -35.80
C ALA A 189 -18.53 26.43 -35.90
N ALA A 190 -19.06 27.64 -35.72
CA ALA A 190 -20.39 28.02 -36.21
C ALA A 190 -20.40 29.48 -36.66
N GLU A 191 -19.36 29.92 -37.36
CA GLU A 191 -19.39 31.14 -38.18
C GLU A 191 -18.54 30.85 -39.43
N ASP A 192 -19.23 30.46 -40.50
CA ASP A 192 -18.92 30.78 -41.90
C ASP A 192 -19.99 30.12 -42.77
N GLY A 193 -21.10 30.86 -42.94
CA GLY A 193 -22.20 30.58 -43.86
C GLY A 193 -22.71 31.90 -44.43
#